data_AF-A0A511MBH1-F1
#
_entry.id   AF-A0A511MBH1-F1
#
_cell.length_a   1.000
_cell.length_b   1.000
_cell.length_c   1.000
_cell.angle_alpha   90.00
_cell.angle_beta   90.00
_cell.angle_gamma   90.00
#
_symmetry.space_group_name_H-M   'P 1'
#
loop_
_entity.id
_entity.type
_entity.pdbx_description
1 polymer ?
#
loop_
_entity_poly.entity_id
_entity_poly.type
_entity_poly.pdbx_seq_one_letter_code
_entity_poly.pdbx_strand_id
1 'polypeptide(L)'
;MRTLLIGSWAAHSHRVDFGRDPKDWDYIADNVEMRIGNEDFGFKVDILWDVTFEDWLPEGTNRVATLDELTTLKLSHSAWELRNGSWRKHMRDFVILRACGGKVDEDLYKLLRPAWERLHGRKPINLNQDSRSFFTDAVQRRYDHDSLHRSVAYTPGKPLYENVLRDGAEVEMDMGKIRALAFEEKVRLFREEIYATALERILIPSGYTASPTWAYRWALQRTITSLLKGWSSRFVAENYLTFLRPDHDYLAHHLSNTSYLIELDTAPTDLPARKETTDMDDKHVERLLLAHEFDTSYGPGTGWMAIRDMCAKHPDGFDVPGLGHVRQTDHGCNAGRTHQYLVVAIDFETGGQLHYRIDGCWDSWDCTWDGRLYQVTPRTETRTVYEPVTATAA
;
A
#
# COMPACT_ATOMS: atom_id res chain seq x y z
N MET A 1 -7.42 -37.34 -3.75
CA MET A 1 -7.71 -35.95 -3.35
C MET A 1 -6.40 -35.28 -2.95
N ARG A 2 -6.22 -34.05 -3.40
CA ARG A 2 -5.08 -33.17 -3.12
C ARG A 2 -5.64 -31.92 -2.48
N THR A 3 -5.14 -31.56 -1.30
CA THR A 3 -5.60 -30.39 -0.57
C THR A 3 -4.42 -29.70 0.10
N LEU A 4 -4.23 -28.44 -0.23
CA LEU A 4 -3.26 -27.55 0.39
C LEU A 4 -3.98 -26.35 0.99
N LEU A 5 -3.96 -26.20 2.31
CA LEU A 5 -4.45 -24.99 2.97
C LEU A 5 -3.46 -23.84 2.72
N ILE A 6 -3.95 -22.74 2.14
CA ILE A 6 -3.18 -21.52 1.86
C ILE A 6 -3.82 -20.31 2.59
N GLY A 7 -3.40 -19.10 2.24
CA GLY A 7 -4.06 -17.89 2.73
C GLY A 7 -3.74 -17.53 4.18
N SER A 8 -4.67 -16.85 4.83
CA SER A 8 -4.44 -16.26 6.16
C SER A 8 -4.42 -17.33 7.27
N TRP A 9 -5.27 -18.35 7.16
CA TRP A 9 -5.26 -19.50 8.09
C TRP A 9 -3.95 -20.29 8.01
N ALA A 10 -3.42 -20.51 6.81
CA ALA A 10 -2.12 -21.15 6.66
C ALA A 10 -1.00 -20.32 7.32
N ALA A 11 -1.01 -19.00 7.13
CA ALA A 11 -0.02 -18.11 7.76
C ALA A 11 -0.07 -18.14 9.30
N HIS A 12 -1.28 -18.22 9.89
CA HIS A 12 -1.45 -18.37 11.33
C HIS A 12 -0.80 -19.64 11.89
N SER A 13 -0.81 -20.75 11.13
CA SER A 13 -0.13 -21.99 11.55
C SER A 13 1.39 -21.83 11.68
N HIS A 14 1.96 -20.84 10.98
CA HIS A 14 3.38 -20.44 11.06
C HIS A 14 3.62 -19.30 12.06
N ARG A 15 2.63 -18.95 12.89
CA ARG A 15 2.67 -17.82 13.85
C ARG A 15 2.93 -16.47 13.16
N VAL A 16 2.52 -16.34 11.90
CA VAL A 16 2.58 -15.07 11.17
C VAL A 16 1.30 -14.29 11.45
N ASP A 17 1.46 -13.10 12.03
CA ASP A 17 0.35 -12.18 12.28
C ASP A 17 0.31 -11.08 11.19
N PHE A 18 -0.80 -11.04 10.45
CA PHE A 18 -1.04 -9.98 9.45
C PHE A 18 -1.70 -8.72 10.04
N GLY A 19 -1.95 -8.70 11.35
CA GLY A 19 -2.70 -7.66 12.05
C GLY A 19 -4.20 -7.68 11.72
N ARG A 20 -4.73 -8.85 11.35
CA ARG A 20 -6.14 -9.05 10.95
C ARG A 20 -6.54 -10.51 11.06
N ASP A 21 -7.80 -10.76 11.42
CA ASP A 21 -8.34 -12.11 11.46
C ASP A 21 -8.59 -12.67 10.04
N PRO A 22 -8.37 -13.99 9.82
CA PRO A 22 -8.80 -14.69 8.63
C PRO A 22 -10.33 -14.62 8.47
N LYS A 23 -10.79 -14.31 7.25
CA LYS A 23 -12.24 -14.19 6.94
C LYS A 23 -12.76 -15.38 6.13
N ASP A 24 -11.85 -16.11 5.52
CA ASP A 24 -12.06 -17.14 4.53
C ASP A 24 -11.01 -18.23 4.68
N TRP A 25 -11.37 -19.43 4.24
CA TRP A 25 -10.48 -20.57 4.10
C TRP A 25 -10.09 -20.70 2.63
N ASP A 26 -8.82 -20.48 2.34
CA ASP A 26 -8.27 -20.56 0.99
C ASP A 26 -7.60 -21.93 0.78
N TYR A 27 -7.96 -22.66 -0.27
CA TYR A 27 -7.36 -23.95 -0.60
C TYR A 27 -6.87 -24.01 -2.05
N ILE A 28 -5.78 -24.74 -2.27
CA ILE A 28 -5.47 -25.34 -3.58
C ILE A 28 -5.90 -26.80 -3.52
N ALA A 29 -6.93 -27.19 -4.27
CA ALA A 29 -7.46 -28.55 -4.21
C ALA A 29 -8.06 -29.05 -5.52
N ASP A 30 -7.87 -30.33 -5.83
CA ASP A 30 -8.32 -30.98 -7.07
C ASP A 30 -9.81 -31.37 -7.07
N ASN A 31 -10.47 -31.29 -5.91
CA ASN A 31 -11.91 -31.55 -5.78
C ASN A 31 -12.69 -30.28 -5.44
N VAL A 32 -13.52 -29.85 -6.38
CA VAL A 32 -14.37 -28.66 -6.27
C VAL A 32 -15.65 -28.92 -5.45
N GLU A 33 -15.99 -30.18 -5.16
CA GLU A 33 -17.19 -30.54 -4.36
C GLU A 33 -17.09 -30.06 -2.91
N MET A 34 -15.89 -29.74 -2.41
CA MET A 34 -15.71 -29.02 -1.13
C MET A 34 -16.36 -27.62 -1.11
N ARG A 35 -16.80 -27.06 -2.26
CA ARG A 35 -17.55 -25.79 -2.31
C ARG A 35 -18.96 -25.90 -1.73
N ILE A 36 -19.53 -27.11 -1.67
CA ILE A 36 -20.94 -27.32 -1.33
C ILE A 36 -21.03 -27.76 0.14
N GLY A 37 -21.12 -26.79 1.05
CA GLY A 37 -21.35 -27.10 2.47
C GLY A 37 -21.21 -25.93 3.47
N ASN A 38 -20.96 -24.70 3.02
CA ASN A 38 -20.52 -23.61 3.90
C ASN A 38 -21.54 -22.51 4.23
N GLU A 39 -22.77 -22.59 3.71
CA GLU A 39 -23.81 -21.66 4.17
C GLU A 39 -24.17 -21.93 5.65
N ASP A 40 -23.98 -23.16 6.13
CA ASP A 40 -24.38 -23.57 7.48
C ASP A 40 -23.38 -23.21 8.60
N PHE A 41 -22.11 -22.93 8.28
CA PHE A 41 -21.06 -22.65 9.28
C PHE A 41 -20.51 -21.22 9.23
N GLY A 42 -21.03 -20.36 8.33
CA GLY A 42 -20.72 -18.93 8.31
C GLY A 42 -19.32 -18.54 7.83
N PHE A 43 -18.52 -19.48 7.31
CA PHE A 43 -17.19 -19.19 6.77
C PHE A 43 -17.15 -19.39 5.26
N LYS A 44 -16.58 -18.43 4.54
CA LYS A 44 -16.35 -18.53 3.10
C LYS A 44 -15.17 -19.48 2.83
N VAL A 45 -15.34 -20.42 1.90
CA VAL A 45 -14.26 -21.27 1.38
C VAL A 45 -13.99 -20.89 -0.06
N ASP A 46 -12.74 -20.50 -0.36
CA ASP A 46 -12.25 -20.21 -1.70
C ASP A 46 -11.33 -21.35 -2.15
N ILE A 47 -11.72 -22.06 -3.20
CA ILE A 47 -10.95 -23.18 -3.77
C ILE A 47 -10.39 -22.77 -5.13
N LEU A 48 -9.08 -22.88 -5.25
CA LEU A 48 -8.30 -22.70 -6.46
C LEU A 48 -7.80 -24.05 -6.99
N TRP A 49 -7.87 -24.26 -8.30
CA TRP A 49 -7.21 -25.39 -8.94
C TRP A 49 -6.75 -25.04 -10.34
N ASP A 50 -5.60 -25.60 -10.71
CA ASP A 50 -5.09 -25.64 -12.07
C ASP A 50 -4.35 -26.97 -12.24
N VAL A 51 -4.50 -27.61 -13.41
CA VAL A 51 -3.89 -28.91 -13.72
C VAL A 51 -2.36 -28.91 -13.55
N THR A 52 -1.69 -27.76 -13.69
CA THR A 52 -0.23 -27.68 -13.47
C THR A 52 0.19 -27.89 -12.01
N PHE A 53 -0.76 -27.89 -11.07
CA PHE A 53 -0.46 -28.22 -9.67
C PHE A 53 -0.36 -29.72 -9.41
N GLU A 54 -0.71 -30.60 -10.36
CA GLU A 54 -0.69 -32.06 -10.15
C GLU A 54 0.69 -32.60 -9.77
N ASP A 55 1.75 -32.10 -10.42
CA ASP A 55 3.13 -32.53 -10.17
C ASP A 55 3.67 -31.96 -8.85
N TRP A 56 3.25 -30.74 -8.49
CA TRP A 56 3.67 -30.07 -7.26
C TRP A 56 2.90 -30.56 -6.02
N LEU A 57 1.65 -30.98 -6.20
CA LEU A 57 0.78 -31.52 -5.15
C LEU A 57 0.41 -32.98 -5.49
N PRO A 58 1.26 -33.95 -5.14
CA PRO A 58 1.00 -35.36 -5.41
C PRO A 58 -0.33 -35.83 -4.81
N GLU A 59 -0.92 -36.87 -5.41
CA GLU A 59 -2.14 -37.47 -4.88
C GLU A 59 -1.99 -37.90 -3.41
N GLY A 60 -3.02 -37.61 -2.61
CA GLY A 60 -3.01 -37.87 -1.17
C GLY A 60 -2.40 -36.74 -0.34
N THR A 61 -1.91 -35.66 -0.95
CA THR A 61 -1.47 -34.48 -0.23
C THR A 61 -2.64 -33.88 0.57
N ASN A 62 -2.46 -33.74 1.88
CA ASN A 62 -3.38 -33.02 2.76
C ASN A 62 -2.55 -32.32 3.85
N ARG A 63 -2.22 -31.04 3.62
CA ARG A 63 -1.34 -30.28 4.54
C ARG A 63 -1.57 -28.77 4.45
N VAL A 64 -0.90 -28.06 5.34
CA VAL A 64 -0.77 -26.61 5.27
C VAL A 64 0.41 -26.22 4.38
N ALA A 65 0.26 -25.15 3.60
CA ALA A 65 1.35 -24.56 2.85
C ALA A 65 2.46 -24.12 3.79
N THR A 66 3.70 -24.37 3.39
CA THR A 66 4.91 -23.89 4.07
C THR A 66 5.01 -22.37 3.95
N LEU A 67 5.85 -21.76 4.78
CA LEU A 67 6.10 -20.32 4.72
C LEU A 67 6.64 -19.87 3.35
N ASP A 68 7.50 -20.69 2.73
CA ASP A 68 8.08 -20.42 1.41
C ASP A 68 7.03 -20.50 0.30
N GLU A 69 6.12 -21.49 0.37
CA GLU A 69 5.00 -21.60 -0.56
C GLU A 69 4.05 -20.40 -0.45
N LEU A 70 3.71 -19.98 0.77
CA LEU A 70 2.89 -18.78 1.01
C LEU A 70 3.56 -17.51 0.46
N THR A 71 4.87 -17.37 0.71
CA THR A 71 5.66 -16.24 0.20
C THR A 71 5.65 -16.20 -1.33
N THR A 72 5.86 -17.36 -1.94
CA THR A 72 5.89 -17.53 -3.40
C THR A 72 4.53 -17.28 -4.04
N LEU A 73 3.44 -17.74 -3.41
CA LEU A 73 2.07 -17.47 -3.83
C LEU A 73 1.78 -15.97 -3.86
N LYS A 74 2.13 -15.23 -2.80
CA LYS A 74 1.90 -13.77 -2.75
C LYS A 74 2.72 -13.02 -3.80
N LEU A 75 4.00 -13.37 -3.96
CA LEU A 75 4.85 -12.74 -4.97
C LEU A 75 4.40 -13.05 -6.39
N SER A 76 4.10 -14.31 -6.70
CA SER A 76 3.68 -14.71 -8.04
C SER A 76 2.40 -13.99 -8.46
N HIS A 77 1.48 -13.72 -7.52
CA HIS A 77 0.25 -12.97 -7.75
C HIS A 77 0.45 -11.45 -7.94
N SER A 78 1.60 -10.88 -7.57
CA SER A 78 1.86 -9.42 -7.60
C SER A 78 1.63 -8.73 -8.95
N ALA A 79 1.71 -9.47 -10.07
CA ALA A 79 1.51 -8.90 -11.40
C ALA A 79 0.01 -8.70 -11.76
N TRP A 80 -0.92 -9.20 -10.95
CA TRP A 80 -2.36 -9.11 -11.20
C TRP A 80 -3.06 -8.24 -10.16
N GLU A 81 -3.66 -7.16 -10.63
CA GLU A 81 -4.62 -6.37 -9.85
C GLU A 81 -6.02 -6.94 -10.09
N LEU A 82 -6.54 -7.70 -9.12
CA LEU A 82 -7.90 -8.24 -9.21
C LEU A 82 -8.93 -7.17 -8.87
N ARG A 83 -10.16 -7.35 -9.40
CA ARG A 83 -11.29 -6.44 -9.19
C ARG A 83 -11.70 -6.26 -7.72
N ASN A 84 -11.32 -7.19 -6.85
CA ASN A 84 -11.59 -7.13 -5.42
C ASN A 84 -10.62 -6.21 -4.65
N GLY A 85 -9.70 -5.51 -5.33
CA GLY A 85 -8.75 -4.59 -4.69
C GLY A 85 -7.71 -5.26 -3.79
N SER A 86 -7.52 -6.59 -3.90
CA SER A 86 -6.66 -7.35 -2.98
C SER A 86 -5.16 -7.11 -3.17
N TRP A 87 -4.75 -6.36 -4.20
CA TRP A 87 -3.33 -6.19 -4.54
C TRP A 87 -2.50 -5.62 -3.38
N ARG A 88 -2.96 -4.53 -2.75
CA ARG A 88 -2.27 -3.92 -1.61
C ARG A 88 -2.14 -4.88 -0.43
N LYS A 89 -3.20 -5.66 -0.16
CA LYS A 89 -3.20 -6.73 0.85
C LYS A 89 -2.13 -7.78 0.51
N HIS A 90 -2.05 -8.22 -0.73
CA HIS A 90 -1.07 -9.23 -1.15
C HIS A 90 0.38 -8.75 -1.02
N MET A 91 0.67 -7.50 -1.41
CA MET A 91 2.02 -6.94 -1.24
C MET A 91 2.39 -6.75 0.23
N ARG A 92 1.44 -6.32 1.08
CA ARG A 92 1.66 -6.26 2.53
C ARG A 92 1.92 -7.63 3.13
N ASP A 93 1.07 -8.62 2.82
CA ASP A 93 1.24 -10.00 3.29
C ASP A 93 2.60 -10.57 2.84
N PHE A 94 3.01 -10.31 1.58
CA PHE A 94 4.31 -10.74 1.05
C PHE A 94 5.48 -10.19 1.88
N VAL A 95 5.47 -8.89 2.19
CA VAL A 95 6.51 -8.25 3.00
C VAL A 95 6.58 -8.88 4.39
N ILE A 96 5.43 -9.12 5.03
CA ILE A 96 5.37 -9.74 6.36
C ILE A 96 5.91 -11.18 6.31
N LEU A 97 5.51 -11.98 5.33
CA LEU A 97 6.01 -13.34 5.16
C LEU A 97 7.53 -13.37 4.95
N ARG A 98 8.08 -12.43 4.16
CA ARG A 98 9.53 -12.27 3.98
C ARG A 98 10.23 -11.91 5.28
N ALA A 99 9.66 -11.00 6.08
CA ALA A 99 10.20 -10.63 7.38
C ALA A 99 10.18 -11.80 8.39
N CYS A 100 9.22 -12.72 8.26
CA CYS A 100 9.17 -13.96 9.04
C CYS A 100 10.13 -15.07 8.55
N GLY A 101 10.97 -14.78 7.55
CA GLY A 101 11.97 -15.73 7.03
C GLY A 101 11.53 -16.52 5.81
N GLY A 102 10.34 -16.25 5.26
CA GLY A 102 9.85 -16.88 4.04
C GLY A 102 10.74 -16.58 2.83
N LYS A 103 11.00 -17.60 2.03
CA LYS A 103 11.81 -17.54 0.81
C LYS A 103 10.93 -17.76 -0.41
N VAL A 104 11.40 -17.21 -1.53
CA VAL A 104 10.77 -17.47 -2.82
C VAL A 104 11.32 -18.79 -3.33
N ASP A 105 10.42 -19.74 -3.56
CA ASP A 105 10.70 -20.97 -4.30
C ASP A 105 10.62 -20.66 -5.79
N GLU A 106 11.76 -20.73 -6.48
CA GLU A 106 11.87 -20.40 -7.90
C GLU A 106 11.08 -21.35 -8.80
N ASP A 107 11.02 -22.62 -8.46
CA ASP A 107 10.38 -23.63 -9.30
C ASP A 107 8.87 -23.56 -9.14
N LEU A 108 8.40 -23.35 -7.91
CA LEU A 108 7.00 -23.03 -7.66
C LEU A 108 6.59 -21.70 -8.29
N TYR A 109 7.44 -20.67 -8.25
CA TYR A 109 7.16 -19.40 -8.92
C TYR A 109 6.95 -19.60 -10.43
N LYS A 110 7.87 -20.31 -11.09
CA LYS A 110 7.78 -20.62 -12.53
C LYS A 110 6.53 -21.43 -12.86
N LEU A 111 6.11 -22.33 -11.97
CA LEU A 111 4.90 -23.12 -12.11
C LEU A 111 3.63 -22.28 -11.97
N LEU A 112 3.58 -21.38 -10.97
CA LEU A 112 2.42 -20.53 -10.68
C LEU A 112 2.14 -19.49 -11.77
N ARG A 113 3.18 -18.92 -12.38
CA ARG A 113 3.05 -17.86 -13.40
C ARG A 113 2.10 -18.22 -14.56
N PRO A 114 2.27 -19.34 -15.29
CA PRO A 114 1.35 -19.72 -16.35
C PRO A 114 -0.04 -20.13 -15.84
N ALA A 115 -0.16 -20.65 -14.61
CA ALA A 115 -1.46 -20.91 -13.98
C ALA A 115 -2.24 -19.61 -13.76
N TRP A 116 -1.59 -18.57 -13.21
CA TRP A 116 -2.21 -17.25 -13.05
C TRP A 116 -2.62 -16.62 -14.37
N GLU A 117 -1.83 -16.80 -15.44
CA GLU A 117 -2.21 -16.32 -16.77
C GLU A 117 -3.47 -17.01 -17.32
N ARG A 118 -3.68 -18.31 -17.02
CA ARG A 118 -4.91 -19.01 -17.38
C ARG A 118 -6.10 -18.57 -16.54
N LEU A 119 -5.90 -18.39 -15.23
CA LEU A 119 -6.96 -18.07 -14.27
C LEU A 119 -7.40 -16.60 -14.30
N HIS A 120 -6.47 -15.68 -14.54
CA HIS A 120 -6.71 -14.24 -14.47
C HIS A 120 -6.48 -13.52 -15.79
N GLY A 121 -6.08 -14.24 -16.83
CA GLY A 121 -5.73 -13.70 -18.13
C GLY A 121 -4.28 -13.23 -18.23
N ARG A 122 -3.83 -13.05 -19.47
CA ARG A 122 -2.50 -12.52 -19.76
C ARG A 122 -2.44 -11.04 -19.39
N LYS A 123 -1.29 -10.64 -18.87
CA LYS A 123 -0.99 -9.22 -18.61
C LYS A 123 -1.09 -8.42 -19.91
N PRO A 124 -2.02 -7.45 -20.02
CA PRO A 124 -2.21 -6.67 -21.23
C PRO A 124 -1.11 -5.61 -21.31
N ILE A 125 0.07 -6.00 -21.79
CA ILE A 125 1.14 -5.06 -22.08
C ILE A 125 1.71 -5.49 -23.44
N ASN A 126 1.90 -4.54 -24.34
CA ASN A 126 2.63 -4.78 -25.58
C ASN A 126 3.86 -3.87 -25.59
N LEU A 127 5.01 -4.38 -25.13
CA LEU A 127 6.27 -3.62 -25.07
C LEU A 127 6.92 -3.44 -26.45
N ASN A 128 6.38 -4.08 -27.49
CA ASN A 128 6.91 -4.04 -28.86
C ASN A 128 6.02 -3.19 -29.78
N GLN A 129 5.25 -2.23 -29.23
CA GLN A 129 4.50 -1.30 -30.06
C GLN A 129 5.46 -0.31 -30.72
N ASP A 130 5.27 -0.10 -32.02
CA ASP A 130 5.95 0.94 -32.78
C ASP A 130 5.76 2.30 -32.08
N SER A 131 6.79 3.15 -32.06
CA SER A 131 6.77 4.44 -31.34
C SER A 131 5.53 5.25 -31.70
N ARG A 132 5.11 5.22 -32.97
CA ARG A 132 3.91 5.91 -33.47
C ARG A 132 2.59 5.38 -32.90
N SER A 133 2.52 4.10 -32.54
CA SER A 133 1.36 3.46 -31.91
C SER A 133 1.38 3.54 -30.38
N PHE A 134 2.54 3.77 -29.77
CA PHE A 134 2.67 4.07 -28.33
C PHE A 134 1.96 5.38 -27.96
N PHE A 135 1.89 6.34 -28.88
CA PHE A 135 1.22 7.64 -28.67
C PHE A 135 -0.28 7.66 -28.99
N THR A 136 -0.89 6.55 -29.44
CA THR A 136 -2.36 6.41 -29.49
C THR A 136 -2.97 6.00 -28.14
N ASP A 137 -2.19 6.13 -27.06
CA ASP A 137 -2.60 5.84 -25.70
C ASP A 137 -3.84 6.66 -25.30
N ALA A 138 -4.74 6.07 -24.52
CA ALA A 138 -5.91 6.75 -23.99
C ALA A 138 -5.57 7.84 -22.94
N VAL A 139 -4.28 8.03 -22.65
CA VAL A 139 -3.77 9.00 -21.69
C VAL A 139 -3.64 10.37 -22.36
N GLN A 140 -4.40 11.34 -21.87
CA GLN A 140 -4.24 12.73 -22.25
C GLN A 140 -2.93 13.27 -21.65
N ARG A 141 -1.92 13.47 -22.52
CA ARG A 141 -0.60 13.96 -22.11
C ARG A 141 -0.46 15.44 -22.40
N ARG A 142 0.04 16.18 -21.40
CA ARG A 142 0.45 17.59 -21.57
C ARG A 142 1.90 17.71 -22.04
N TYR A 143 2.78 16.89 -21.50
CA TYR A 143 4.21 16.90 -21.79
C TYR A 143 4.62 15.58 -22.44
N ASP A 144 5.68 15.65 -23.23
CA ASP A 144 6.40 14.48 -23.71
C ASP A 144 6.90 13.63 -22.54
N HIS A 145 6.74 12.31 -22.63
CA HIS A 145 7.03 11.39 -21.54
C HIS A 145 8.54 11.38 -21.19
N ASP A 146 9.40 11.38 -22.20
CA ASP A 146 10.85 11.38 -22.01
C ASP A 146 11.33 12.69 -21.36
N SER A 147 10.67 13.81 -21.68
CA SER A 147 10.92 15.10 -21.01
C SER A 147 10.60 15.07 -19.52
N LEU A 148 9.62 14.26 -19.08
CA LEU A 148 9.33 14.05 -17.66
C LEU A 148 10.46 13.31 -16.96
N HIS A 149 11.02 12.26 -17.57
CA HIS A 149 12.20 11.56 -17.04
C HIS A 149 13.36 12.53 -16.79
N ARG A 150 13.62 13.46 -17.71
CA ARG A 150 14.67 14.49 -17.54
C ARG A 150 14.44 15.40 -16.33
N SER A 151 13.18 15.71 -16.02
CA SER A 151 12.82 16.57 -14.88
C SER A 151 12.92 15.87 -13.52
N VAL A 152 12.80 14.53 -13.48
CA VAL A 152 12.90 13.73 -12.25
C VAL A 152 14.21 12.96 -12.13
N ALA A 153 15.09 13.08 -13.12
CA ALA A 153 16.37 12.37 -13.14
C ALA A 153 17.23 12.70 -11.92
N TYR A 154 17.90 11.69 -11.38
CA TYR A 154 18.81 11.87 -10.24
C TYR A 154 19.98 12.81 -10.58
N THR A 155 20.38 12.84 -11.86
CA THR A 155 21.24 13.88 -12.41
C THR A 155 20.38 14.74 -13.35
N PRO A 156 20.13 16.02 -13.05
CA PRO A 156 19.24 16.86 -13.86
C PRO A 156 19.54 16.79 -15.36
N GLY A 157 18.52 16.51 -16.16
CA GLY A 157 18.61 16.40 -17.63
C GLY A 157 19.19 15.08 -18.16
N LYS A 158 19.70 14.19 -17.28
CA LYS A 158 20.35 12.92 -17.65
C LYS A 158 19.66 11.72 -16.99
N PRO A 159 18.53 11.27 -17.54
CA PRO A 159 17.80 10.12 -16.99
C PRO A 159 18.60 8.82 -17.16
N LEU A 160 18.45 7.89 -16.22
CA LEU A 160 19.24 6.66 -16.16
C LEU A 160 18.92 5.70 -17.30
N TYR A 161 17.74 5.76 -17.90
CA TYR A 161 17.37 4.86 -18.99
C TYR A 161 18.28 5.03 -20.22
N GLU A 162 18.82 6.24 -20.46
CA GLU A 162 19.76 6.53 -21.55
C GLU A 162 21.02 5.65 -21.46
N ASN A 163 21.44 5.25 -20.26
CA ASN A 163 22.62 4.40 -20.04
C ASN A 163 22.38 2.92 -20.37
N VAL A 164 21.11 2.51 -20.50
CA VAL A 164 20.71 1.10 -20.69
C VAL A 164 19.94 0.87 -21.98
N LEU A 165 19.90 1.84 -22.89
CA LEU A 165 19.41 1.63 -24.26
C LEU A 165 20.31 0.66 -25.03
N ARG A 166 19.73 -0.09 -25.97
CA ARG A 166 20.48 -0.86 -26.96
C ARG A 166 21.26 0.12 -27.85
N ASP A 167 22.46 -0.29 -28.28
CA ASP A 167 23.30 0.55 -29.13
C ASP A 167 22.56 0.91 -30.43
N GLY A 168 22.38 2.21 -30.68
CA GLY A 168 21.65 2.74 -31.84
C GLY A 168 20.13 2.68 -31.73
N ALA A 169 19.56 2.29 -30.59
CA ALA A 169 18.12 2.33 -30.34
C ALA A 169 17.72 3.62 -29.62
N GLU A 170 16.56 4.17 -29.99
CA GLU A 170 16.00 5.36 -29.32
C GLU A 170 15.15 5.00 -28.09
N VAL A 171 14.45 3.86 -28.12
CA VAL A 171 13.48 3.47 -27.08
C VAL A 171 13.74 2.06 -26.51
N GLU A 172 14.43 1.20 -27.26
CA GLU A 172 14.58 -0.20 -26.87
C GLU A 172 15.66 -0.37 -25.78
N MET A 173 15.23 -0.77 -24.59
CA MET A 173 16.12 -1.08 -23.46
C MET A 173 16.85 -2.42 -23.62
N ASP A 174 18.12 -2.45 -23.22
CA ASP A 174 18.94 -3.64 -23.12
C ASP A 174 18.84 -4.25 -21.71
N MET A 175 18.11 -5.38 -21.62
CA MET A 175 17.94 -6.11 -20.35
C MET A 175 19.26 -6.65 -19.77
N GLY A 176 20.28 -6.89 -20.60
CA GLY A 176 21.62 -7.25 -20.15
C GLY A 176 22.29 -6.09 -19.41
N LYS A 177 22.24 -4.88 -19.99
CA LYS A 177 22.74 -3.65 -19.34
C LYS A 177 22.02 -3.37 -18.03
N ILE A 178 20.68 -3.45 -18.01
CA ILE A 178 19.88 -3.26 -16.79
C ILE A 178 20.29 -4.25 -15.69
N ARG A 179 20.43 -5.53 -16.03
CA ARG A 179 20.80 -6.57 -15.06
C ARG A 179 22.22 -6.40 -14.53
N ALA A 180 23.12 -5.81 -15.32
CA ALA A 180 24.50 -5.53 -14.94
C ALA A 180 24.65 -4.31 -14.02
N LEU A 181 23.66 -3.41 -13.96
CA LEU A 181 23.69 -2.25 -13.05
C LEU A 181 23.86 -2.67 -11.58
N ALA A 182 24.47 -1.81 -10.77
CA ALA A 182 24.45 -1.97 -9.31
C ALA A 182 23.00 -1.96 -8.78
N PHE A 183 22.76 -2.55 -7.61
CA PHE A 183 21.41 -2.62 -7.04
C PHE A 183 20.75 -1.24 -6.90
N GLU A 184 21.47 -0.28 -6.34
CA GLU A 184 20.97 1.10 -6.17
C GLU A 184 20.64 1.76 -7.52
N GLU A 185 21.45 1.53 -8.55
CA GLU A 185 21.22 2.08 -9.89
C GLU A 185 19.97 1.45 -10.52
N LYS A 186 19.71 0.15 -10.32
CA LYS A 186 18.44 -0.49 -10.72
C LYS A 186 17.25 0.13 -10.01
N VAL A 187 17.38 0.37 -8.70
CA VAL A 187 16.32 1.01 -7.90
C VAL A 187 16.00 2.40 -8.43
N ARG A 188 17.04 3.22 -8.65
CA ARG A 188 16.89 4.58 -9.21
C ARG A 188 16.26 4.56 -10.60
N LEU A 189 16.72 3.68 -11.49
CA LEU A 189 16.16 3.51 -12.83
C LEU A 189 14.64 3.26 -12.79
N PHE A 190 14.17 2.34 -11.95
CA PHE A 190 12.74 2.06 -11.85
C PHE A 190 11.97 3.16 -11.08
N ARG A 191 12.63 3.89 -10.16
CA ARG A 191 12.03 5.04 -9.48
C ARG A 191 11.76 6.18 -10.45
N GLU A 192 12.66 6.48 -11.39
CA GLU A 192 12.44 7.49 -12.44
C GLU A 192 11.14 7.21 -13.22
N GLU A 193 10.91 5.96 -13.63
CA GLU A 193 9.66 5.54 -14.27
C GLU A 193 8.42 5.73 -13.38
N ILE A 194 8.53 5.41 -12.08
CA ILE A 194 7.44 5.61 -11.12
C ILE A 194 7.14 7.11 -10.93
N TYR A 195 8.17 7.96 -10.85
CA TYR A 195 8.03 9.41 -10.73
C TYR A 195 7.37 10.01 -11.97
N ALA A 196 7.90 9.69 -13.16
CA ALA A 196 7.36 10.17 -14.43
C ALA A 196 5.89 9.74 -14.59
N THR A 197 5.56 8.49 -14.27
CA THR A 197 4.18 7.99 -14.29
C THR A 197 3.26 8.71 -13.31
N ALA A 198 3.71 8.95 -12.07
CA ALA A 198 2.93 9.67 -11.06
C ALA A 198 2.63 11.11 -11.49
N LEU A 199 3.62 11.78 -12.09
CA LEU A 199 3.47 13.11 -12.65
C LEU A 199 2.52 13.13 -13.85
N GLU A 200 2.80 12.32 -14.86
CA GLU A 200 2.06 12.26 -16.13
C GLU A 200 0.57 12.00 -15.90
N ARG A 201 0.24 11.04 -15.03
CA ARG A 201 -1.12 10.49 -14.95
C ARG A 201 -1.98 11.06 -13.84
N ILE A 202 -1.37 11.71 -12.84
CA ILE A 202 -2.09 12.20 -11.66
C ILE A 202 -1.76 13.66 -11.37
N LEU A 203 -0.48 13.97 -11.08
CA LEU A 203 -0.16 15.29 -10.56
C LEU A 203 -0.36 16.38 -11.61
N ILE A 204 0.17 16.21 -12.82
CA ILE A 204 0.04 17.20 -13.89
C ILE A 204 -1.42 17.37 -14.33
N PRO A 205 -2.21 16.30 -14.59
CA PRO A 205 -3.64 16.44 -14.91
C PRO A 205 -4.45 17.11 -13.80
N SER A 206 -4.08 16.92 -12.54
CA SER A 206 -4.74 17.58 -11.39
C SER A 206 -4.30 19.03 -11.16
N GLY A 207 -3.38 19.57 -11.97
CA GLY A 207 -2.77 20.87 -11.69
C GLY A 207 -1.97 20.89 -10.38
N TYR A 208 -1.32 19.77 -10.04
CA TYR A 208 -0.52 19.54 -8.83
C TYR A 208 -1.31 19.66 -7.51
N THR A 209 -2.62 19.40 -7.55
CA THR A 209 -3.48 19.43 -6.36
C THR A 209 -3.63 18.08 -5.68
N ALA A 210 -3.39 16.97 -6.39
CA ALA A 210 -3.43 15.63 -5.82
C ALA A 210 -2.24 15.35 -4.88
N SER A 211 -2.42 14.42 -3.94
CA SER A 211 -1.37 13.99 -3.01
C SER A 211 -0.19 13.32 -3.75
N PRO A 212 1.06 13.84 -3.63
CA PRO A 212 2.23 13.22 -4.25
C PRO A 212 2.52 11.81 -3.72
N THR A 213 2.24 11.55 -2.44
CA THR A 213 2.40 10.23 -1.83
C THR A 213 1.41 9.23 -2.43
N TRP A 214 0.15 9.63 -2.61
CA TRP A 214 -0.87 8.79 -3.23
C TRP A 214 -0.52 8.52 -4.71
N ALA A 215 -0.14 9.56 -5.44
CA ALA A 215 0.24 9.47 -6.84
C ALA A 215 1.41 8.50 -7.05
N TYR A 216 2.43 8.59 -6.20
CA TYR A 216 3.58 7.69 -6.21
C TYR A 216 3.18 6.22 -5.94
N ARG A 217 2.38 5.97 -4.91
CA ARG A 217 1.92 4.60 -4.57
C ARG A 217 1.05 4.00 -5.67
N TRP A 218 0.20 4.81 -6.29
CA TRP A 218 -0.57 4.41 -7.46
C TRP A 218 0.35 4.07 -8.63
N ALA A 219 1.34 4.90 -8.91
CA ALA A 219 2.31 4.68 -9.98
C ALA A 219 3.12 3.40 -9.74
N LEU A 220 3.63 3.17 -8.53
CA LEU A 220 4.34 1.93 -8.16
C LEU A 220 3.48 0.69 -8.43
N GLN A 221 2.21 0.73 -8.03
CA GLN A 221 1.27 -0.35 -8.30
C GLN A 221 1.15 -0.59 -9.82
N ARG A 222 0.96 0.48 -10.62
CA ARG A 222 0.89 0.39 -12.09
C ARG A 222 2.20 -0.09 -12.70
N THR A 223 3.34 0.30 -12.18
CA THR A 223 4.66 -0.18 -12.62
C THR A 223 4.75 -1.70 -12.50
N ILE A 224 4.31 -2.25 -11.36
CA ILE A 224 4.29 -3.69 -11.12
C ILE A 224 3.21 -4.38 -11.96
N THR A 225 1.98 -3.84 -12.06
CA THR A 225 0.82 -4.55 -12.63
C THR A 225 0.55 -4.27 -14.10
N SER A 226 1.14 -3.23 -14.69
CA SER A 226 0.74 -2.74 -16.02
C SER A 226 1.82 -2.06 -16.86
N LEU A 227 2.97 -1.63 -16.31
CA LEU A 227 4.02 -0.98 -17.13
C LEU A 227 5.21 -1.92 -17.41
N LEU A 228 5.65 -2.69 -16.42
CA LEU A 228 6.78 -3.61 -16.59
C LEU A 228 6.33 -5.04 -16.93
N LYS A 229 7.25 -5.89 -17.41
CA LYS A 229 7.02 -7.33 -17.58
C LYS A 229 8.18 -8.16 -17.04
N GLY A 230 7.91 -9.46 -16.86
CA GLY A 230 8.92 -10.48 -16.60
C GLY A 230 9.81 -10.11 -15.43
N TRP A 231 11.12 -10.15 -15.66
CA TRP A 231 12.14 -9.89 -14.65
C TRP A 231 12.00 -8.50 -13.99
N SER A 232 11.75 -7.44 -14.76
CA SER A 232 11.67 -6.08 -14.21
C SER A 232 10.47 -5.91 -13.27
N SER A 233 9.30 -6.41 -13.67
CA SER A 233 8.09 -6.41 -12.83
C SER A 233 8.31 -7.22 -11.54
N ARG A 234 8.97 -8.38 -11.64
CA ARG A 234 9.34 -9.19 -10.49
C ARG A 234 10.35 -8.49 -9.58
N PHE A 235 11.38 -7.88 -10.13
CA PHE A 235 12.42 -7.16 -9.38
C PHE A 235 11.80 -6.06 -8.51
N VAL A 236 10.91 -5.24 -9.07
CA VAL A 236 10.23 -4.19 -8.31
C VAL A 236 9.32 -4.79 -7.23
N ALA A 237 8.60 -5.88 -7.51
CA ALA A 237 7.75 -6.55 -6.54
C ALA A 237 8.52 -7.21 -5.39
N GLU A 238 9.65 -7.86 -5.67
CA GLU A 238 10.52 -8.49 -4.65
C GLU A 238 11.15 -7.45 -3.72
N ASN A 239 11.44 -6.26 -4.26
CA ASN A 239 12.03 -5.15 -3.52
C ASN A 239 10.97 -4.09 -3.14
N TYR A 240 9.70 -4.49 -3.00
CA TYR A 240 8.58 -3.58 -2.79
C TYR A 240 8.78 -2.60 -1.63
N LEU A 241 9.39 -3.03 -0.51
CA LEU A 241 9.71 -2.15 0.61
C LEU A 241 10.63 -1.00 0.21
N THR A 242 11.67 -1.28 -0.60
CA THR A 242 12.59 -0.27 -1.12
C THR A 242 11.85 0.75 -1.97
N PHE A 243 10.85 0.31 -2.74
CA PHE A 243 10.06 1.19 -3.61
C PHE A 243 8.84 1.81 -2.91
N LEU A 244 8.52 1.46 -1.66
CA LEU A 244 7.25 1.88 -1.03
C LEU A 244 7.13 3.39 -0.86
N ARG A 245 8.27 4.08 -0.71
CA ARG A 245 8.37 5.53 -0.57
C ARG A 245 9.38 6.08 -1.58
N PRO A 246 9.15 7.31 -2.07
CA PRO A 246 10.18 8.01 -2.84
C PRO A 246 11.39 8.26 -1.92
N ASP A 247 12.60 8.28 -2.48
CA ASP A 247 13.81 8.57 -1.71
C ASP A 247 14.14 10.06 -1.60
N HIS A 248 13.42 10.90 -2.35
CA HIS A 248 13.46 12.35 -2.28
C HIS A 248 12.09 12.95 -2.65
N ASP A 249 11.91 14.25 -2.41
CA ASP A 249 10.71 14.96 -2.88
C ASP A 249 10.76 15.13 -4.40
N TYR A 250 10.27 14.11 -5.10
CA TYR A 250 10.26 14.05 -6.56
C TYR A 250 9.40 15.15 -7.20
N LEU A 251 8.40 15.68 -6.48
CA LEU A 251 7.59 16.78 -6.98
C LEU A 251 8.36 18.10 -6.91
N ALA A 252 8.96 18.42 -5.76
CA ALA A 252 9.80 19.61 -5.64
C ALA A 252 10.99 19.57 -6.60
N HIS A 253 11.59 18.38 -6.78
CA HIS A 253 12.66 18.16 -7.76
C HIS A 253 12.17 18.40 -9.19
N HIS A 254 11.03 17.81 -9.59
CA HIS A 254 10.41 18.07 -10.88
C HIS A 254 10.14 19.56 -11.13
N LEU A 255 9.51 20.25 -10.17
CA LEU A 255 9.16 21.67 -10.28
C LEU A 255 10.39 22.56 -10.47
N SER A 256 11.51 22.19 -9.83
CA SER A 256 12.80 22.88 -9.97
C SER A 256 13.49 22.61 -11.31
N ASN A 257 13.03 21.60 -12.06
CA ASN A 257 13.61 21.12 -13.32
C ASN A 257 12.61 21.20 -14.49
N THR A 258 11.61 22.08 -14.39
CA THR A 258 10.57 22.26 -15.42
C THR A 258 11.12 22.77 -16.76
N SER A 259 12.32 23.32 -16.79
CA SER A 259 13.01 23.76 -18.02
C SER A 259 13.33 22.62 -18.99
N TYR A 260 13.30 21.36 -18.54
CA TYR A 260 13.47 20.19 -19.40
C TYR A 260 12.17 19.71 -20.06
N LEU A 261 11.02 20.24 -19.64
CA LEU A 261 9.72 19.79 -20.14
C LEU A 261 9.48 20.27 -21.57
N ILE A 262 8.91 19.37 -22.38
CA ILE A 262 8.50 19.65 -23.75
C ILE A 262 6.99 19.48 -23.80
N GLU A 263 6.27 20.57 -24.05
CA GLU A 263 4.81 20.53 -24.23
C GLU A 263 4.47 19.85 -25.56
N LEU A 264 3.40 19.05 -25.56
CA LEU A 264 2.87 18.44 -26.77
C LEU A 264 1.82 19.36 -27.40
N ASP A 265 1.90 19.58 -28.71
CA ASP A 265 1.01 20.46 -29.48
C ASP A 265 -0.48 20.08 -29.41
N THR A 266 -0.81 18.91 -28.86
CA THR A 266 -2.18 18.38 -28.74
C THR A 266 -2.81 18.57 -27.35
N ALA A 267 -2.13 19.21 -26.40
CA ALA A 267 -2.68 19.42 -25.07
C ALA A 267 -3.83 20.45 -25.12
N PRO A 268 -5.05 20.15 -24.63
CA PRO A 268 -6.10 21.15 -24.49
C PRO A 268 -5.59 22.30 -23.60
N THR A 269 -5.64 23.52 -24.11
CA THR A 269 -5.12 24.74 -23.47
C THR A 269 -5.84 25.13 -22.18
N ASP A 270 -6.95 24.48 -21.83
CA ASP A 270 -7.77 24.82 -20.68
C ASP A 270 -7.71 23.73 -19.60
N LEU A 271 -6.87 23.94 -18.59
CA LEU A 271 -7.00 23.25 -17.31
C LEU A 271 -8.35 23.67 -16.69
N PRO A 272 -9.22 22.75 -16.25
CA PRO A 272 -10.40 23.13 -15.50
C PRO A 272 -9.96 23.86 -14.24
N ALA A 273 -10.56 25.04 -14.01
CA ALA A 273 -10.27 25.88 -12.86
C ALA A 273 -10.34 25.09 -11.55
N ARG A 274 -9.37 25.37 -10.68
CA ARG A 274 -9.20 24.87 -9.30
C ARG A 274 -10.55 24.63 -8.61
N LYS A 275 -11.01 23.38 -8.56
CA LYS A 275 -12.06 22.98 -7.62
C LYS A 275 -11.38 22.53 -6.34
N GLU A 276 -11.58 23.29 -5.27
CA GLU A 276 -11.23 22.86 -3.93
C GLU A 276 -12.02 21.58 -3.62
N THR A 277 -11.34 20.43 -3.61
CA THR A 277 -11.92 19.18 -3.13
C THR A 277 -11.38 18.90 -1.74
N THR A 278 -12.25 19.02 -0.75
CA THR A 278 -12.03 18.55 0.62
C THR A 278 -12.26 17.03 0.65
N ASP A 279 -11.21 16.22 0.47
CA ASP A 279 -11.29 14.77 0.72
C ASP A 279 -10.54 14.41 2.00
N MET A 280 -11.28 13.82 2.93
CA MET A 280 -11.01 13.77 4.37
C MET A 280 -10.79 12.33 4.86
N ASP A 281 -10.31 11.42 4.01
CA ASP A 281 -10.26 9.98 4.36
C ASP A 281 -8.83 9.38 4.42
N ASP A 282 -7.80 10.10 3.98
CA ASP A 282 -6.44 9.53 3.85
C ASP A 282 -5.57 9.62 5.13
N LYS A 283 -5.96 10.40 6.15
CA LYS A 283 -5.22 10.47 7.43
C LYS A 283 -5.24 9.14 8.22
N HIS A 284 -6.17 8.24 7.92
CA HIS A 284 -6.36 6.99 8.66
C HIS A 284 -5.33 5.90 8.31
N VAL A 285 -4.85 5.87 7.06
CA VAL A 285 -3.87 4.88 6.58
C VAL A 285 -2.44 5.24 7.00
N GLU A 286 -2.15 6.53 7.15
CA GLU A 286 -0.84 7.03 7.58
C GLU A 286 -0.54 6.71 9.06
N ARG A 287 -1.56 6.75 9.93
CA ARG A 287 -1.44 6.46 11.36
C ARG A 287 -1.16 4.98 11.69
N LEU A 288 -1.61 4.03 10.87
CA LEU A 288 -1.44 2.59 11.11
C LEU A 288 -0.04 2.07 10.75
N LEU A 289 0.70 2.76 9.87
CA LEU A 289 2.05 2.35 9.46
C LEU A 289 3.15 2.93 10.37
N LEU A 290 2.96 4.17 10.87
CA LEU A 290 3.90 4.80 11.80
C LEU A 290 3.97 4.09 13.17
N ALA A 291 2.87 3.49 13.63
CA ALA A 291 2.84 2.76 14.91
C ALA A 291 3.68 1.47 14.91
N HIS A 292 4.06 0.95 13.73
CA HIS A 292 4.85 -0.28 13.60
C HIS A 292 6.38 -0.04 13.51
N GLU A 293 6.82 1.20 13.32
CA GLU A 293 8.23 1.56 13.10
C GLU A 293 8.98 1.97 14.39
N PHE A 294 8.40 1.76 15.58
CA PHE A 294 9.11 1.97 16.85
C PHE A 294 10.07 0.82 17.17
N ASP A 295 11.36 1.10 16.96
CA ASP A 295 12.57 0.46 17.50
C ASP A 295 12.72 -1.06 17.32
N THR A 296 13.56 -1.43 16.34
CA THR A 296 13.94 -2.82 16.00
C THR A 296 14.88 -3.48 17.00
N SER A 297 15.14 -2.90 18.18
CA SER A 297 15.88 -3.58 19.24
C SER A 297 15.05 -4.59 20.05
N TYR A 298 13.72 -4.54 19.96
CA TYR A 298 12.83 -5.54 20.56
C TYR A 298 11.86 -6.07 19.49
N GLY A 299 11.75 -7.40 19.38
CA GLY A 299 11.08 -8.09 18.27
C GLY A 299 9.59 -7.75 18.06
N PRO A 300 8.98 -8.19 16.95
CA PRO A 300 7.62 -7.82 16.57
C PRO A 300 6.62 -8.26 17.65
N GLY A 301 5.97 -7.26 18.29
CA GLY A 301 5.03 -7.43 19.41
C GLY A 301 5.41 -6.68 20.69
N THR A 302 6.63 -6.15 20.80
CA THR A 302 7.13 -5.53 22.05
C THR A 302 6.84 -4.05 22.20
N GLY A 303 6.54 -3.30 21.13
CA GLY A 303 6.33 -1.84 21.22
C GLY A 303 5.23 -1.44 22.22
N TRP A 304 4.10 -2.15 22.21
CA TRP A 304 3.00 -1.93 23.16
C TRP A 304 3.34 -2.34 24.59
N MET A 305 4.08 -3.44 24.77
CA MET A 305 4.56 -3.85 26.09
C MET A 305 5.64 -2.91 26.63
N ALA A 306 6.49 -2.36 25.76
CA ALA A 306 7.56 -1.43 26.13
C ALA A 306 7.01 -0.09 26.61
N ILE A 307 6.00 0.49 25.92
CA ILE A 307 5.36 1.73 26.37
C ILE A 307 4.64 1.51 27.70
N ARG A 308 3.95 0.37 27.88
CA ARG A 308 3.29 0.03 29.15
C ARG A 308 4.30 -0.10 30.30
N ASP A 309 5.40 -0.81 30.08
CA ASP A 309 6.45 -1.00 31.08
C ASP A 309 7.22 0.32 31.35
N MET A 310 7.35 1.21 30.36
CA MET A 310 7.93 2.54 30.55
C MET A 310 7.00 3.46 31.34
N CYS A 311 5.69 3.48 31.07
CA CYS A 311 4.73 4.22 31.90
C CYS A 311 4.74 3.73 33.35
N ALA A 312 4.86 2.41 33.57
CA ALA A 312 4.96 1.85 34.92
C ALA A 312 6.26 2.25 35.65
N LYS A 313 7.36 2.47 34.91
CA LYS A 313 8.66 2.90 35.47
C LYS A 313 8.77 4.42 35.63
N HIS A 314 7.97 5.19 34.90
CA HIS A 314 8.01 6.66 34.86
C HIS A 314 6.60 7.24 35.12
N PRO A 315 6.10 7.21 36.37
CA PRO A 315 4.73 7.62 36.71
C PRO A 315 4.44 9.12 36.47
N ASP A 316 5.49 9.94 36.42
CA ASP A 316 5.38 11.37 36.11
C ASP A 316 5.45 11.67 34.60
N GLY A 317 5.67 10.64 33.77
CA GLY A 317 5.80 10.73 32.33
C GLY A 317 7.25 10.67 31.83
N PHE A 318 7.42 10.57 30.51
CA PHE A 318 8.71 10.54 29.82
C PHE A 318 8.61 11.17 28.43
N ASP A 319 9.73 11.72 27.93
CA ASP A 319 9.78 12.34 26.60
C ASP A 319 10.14 11.31 25.53
N VAL A 320 9.38 11.32 24.43
CA VAL A 320 9.66 10.50 23.24
C VAL A 320 10.07 11.42 22.09
N PRO A 321 11.26 11.24 21.50
CA PRO A 321 11.69 12.03 20.34
C PRO A 321 10.67 11.94 19.20
N GLY A 322 10.17 13.11 18.75
CA GLY A 322 9.16 13.21 17.69
C GLY A 322 7.70 13.05 18.12
N LEU A 323 7.43 12.64 19.37
CA LEU A 323 6.07 12.44 19.92
C LEU A 323 5.77 13.34 21.13
N GLY A 324 6.79 13.92 21.75
CA GLY A 324 6.65 14.78 22.93
C GLY A 324 6.48 14.01 24.24
N HIS A 325 5.93 14.67 25.26
CA HIS A 325 5.84 14.15 26.62
C HIS A 325 4.65 13.19 26.78
N VAL A 326 4.92 11.96 27.20
CA VAL A 326 3.92 10.89 27.40
C VAL A 326 3.75 10.66 28.90
N ARG A 327 2.52 10.72 29.41
CA ARG A 327 2.20 10.43 30.82
C ARG A 327 0.94 9.57 30.95
N GLN A 328 0.94 8.67 31.92
CA GLN A 328 -0.26 7.92 32.30
C GLN A 328 -1.22 8.82 33.10
N THR A 329 -2.48 8.90 32.67
CA THR A 329 -3.53 9.60 33.43
C THR A 329 -4.66 8.64 33.76
N ASP A 330 -4.98 8.49 35.04
CA ASP A 330 -6.17 7.75 35.46
C ASP A 330 -7.42 8.62 35.25
N HIS A 331 -8.37 8.11 34.48
CA HIS A 331 -9.72 8.67 34.42
C HIS A 331 -10.67 7.69 35.08
N GLY A 332 -11.12 8.08 36.28
CA GLY A 332 -12.05 7.28 37.07
C GLY A 332 -13.40 7.20 36.38
N CYS A 333 -13.66 6.09 35.69
CA CYS A 333 -15.01 5.70 35.31
C CYS A 333 -15.62 4.94 36.50
N ASN A 334 -16.67 5.51 37.10
CA ASN A 334 -17.45 4.87 38.17
C ASN A 334 -18.31 3.74 37.60
N ALA A 335 -17.68 2.61 37.24
CA ALA A 335 -18.35 1.33 37.09
C ALA A 335 -17.28 0.25 37.23
N GLY A 336 -17.27 -0.44 38.37
CA GLY A 336 -16.26 -1.45 38.68
C GLY A 336 -16.18 -2.53 37.59
N ARG A 337 -15.14 -2.45 36.75
CA ARG A 337 -14.49 -3.53 35.99
C ARG A 337 -13.30 -2.96 35.22
N THR A 338 -12.13 -3.59 35.41
CA THR A 338 -10.90 -3.58 34.58
C THR A 338 -10.32 -2.23 34.14
N HIS A 339 -9.06 -1.99 34.51
CA HIS A 339 -8.30 -0.79 34.17
C HIS A 339 -8.24 -0.63 32.64
N GLN A 340 -8.76 0.48 32.13
CA GLN A 340 -8.68 0.84 30.71
C GLN A 340 -7.50 1.79 30.51
N TYR A 341 -6.70 1.54 29.48
CA TYR A 341 -5.52 2.35 29.17
C TYR A 341 -5.85 3.37 28.08
N LEU A 342 -5.46 4.63 28.30
CA LEU A 342 -5.51 5.70 27.32
C LEU A 342 -4.07 6.00 26.85
N VAL A 343 -3.80 5.88 25.55
CA VAL A 343 -2.55 6.37 24.94
C VAL A 343 -2.90 7.57 24.09
N VAL A 344 -2.35 8.73 24.47
CA VAL A 344 -2.54 10.01 23.77
C VAL A 344 -1.27 10.29 22.98
N ALA A 345 -1.37 10.43 21.65
CA ALA A 345 -0.31 10.97 20.80
C ALA A 345 -0.70 12.39 20.39
N ILE A 346 0.16 13.37 20.66
CA ILE A 346 -0.07 14.78 20.36
C ILE A 346 0.90 15.19 19.24
N ASP A 347 0.36 15.67 18.12
CA ASP A 347 1.12 16.36 17.08
C ASP A 347 1.06 17.87 17.37
N PHE A 348 2.21 18.47 17.61
CA PHE A 348 2.34 19.88 18.00
C PHE A 348 2.31 20.85 16.79
N GLU A 349 2.38 20.38 15.55
CA GLU A 349 2.56 21.25 14.39
C GLU A 349 1.25 21.65 13.67
N THR A 350 0.15 20.93 13.87
CA THR A 350 -1.06 21.15 13.03
C THR A 350 -2.36 21.47 13.75
N GLY A 351 -2.38 21.58 15.09
CA GLY A 351 -3.61 21.91 15.84
C GLY A 351 -4.79 20.96 15.56
N GLY A 352 -4.50 19.73 15.15
CA GLY A 352 -5.48 18.78 14.63
C GLY A 352 -6.07 17.84 15.70
N GLN A 353 -7.33 17.43 15.46
CA GLN A 353 -8.13 16.57 16.35
C GLN A 353 -7.45 15.26 16.75
N LEU A 354 -7.60 14.95 18.04
CA LEU A 354 -7.17 13.73 18.70
C LEU A 354 -8.11 12.57 18.36
N HIS A 355 -7.57 11.39 18.05
CA HIS A 355 -8.37 10.17 18.02
C HIS A 355 -7.70 9.11 18.88
N TYR A 356 -8.48 8.48 19.75
CA TYR A 356 -8.05 7.35 20.56
C TYR A 356 -9.00 6.16 20.38
N ARG A 357 -8.51 4.96 20.68
CA ARG A 357 -9.29 3.72 20.66
C ARG A 357 -9.39 3.20 22.08
N ILE A 358 -10.60 3.08 22.59
CA ILE A 358 -10.92 2.25 23.76
C ILE A 358 -11.58 0.98 23.21
N ASP A 359 -11.24 -0.18 23.78
CA ASP A 359 -11.83 -1.46 23.37
C ASP A 359 -13.37 -1.38 23.32
N GLY A 360 -13.92 -1.31 22.11
CA GLY A 360 -15.33 -1.56 21.81
C GLY A 360 -16.23 -0.36 21.50
N CYS A 361 -15.82 0.91 21.66
CA CYS A 361 -16.69 2.06 21.35
C CYS A 361 -15.93 3.23 20.71
N TRP A 362 -16.54 3.84 19.69
CA TRP A 362 -16.10 5.11 19.10
C TRP A 362 -16.94 6.25 19.68
N ASP A 363 -16.36 7.09 20.53
CA ASP A 363 -16.97 8.36 20.94
C ASP A 363 -16.10 9.53 20.45
N SER A 364 -16.74 10.58 19.94
CA SER A 364 -16.06 11.80 19.47
C SER A 364 -16.16 12.93 20.51
N TRP A 365 -15.04 13.61 20.76
CA TRP A 365 -14.92 14.70 21.72
C TRP A 365 -14.26 15.92 21.06
N ASP A 366 -14.78 17.11 21.35
CA ASP A 366 -14.21 18.37 20.87
C ASP A 366 -13.19 18.88 21.91
N CYS A 367 -11.99 19.26 21.46
CA CYS A 367 -10.93 19.82 22.31
C CYS A 367 -10.65 21.27 21.90
N THR A 368 -10.56 22.17 22.87
CA THR A 368 -10.11 23.56 22.67
C THR A 368 -8.85 23.84 23.50
N TRP A 369 -8.00 24.73 22.99
CA TRP A 369 -6.71 25.07 23.59
C TRP A 369 -6.75 26.48 24.18
N ASP A 370 -6.42 26.64 25.46
CA ASP A 370 -6.37 27.94 26.16
C ASP A 370 -4.94 28.36 26.57
N GLY A 371 -3.92 27.64 26.09
CA GLY A 371 -2.53 27.96 26.35
C GLY A 371 -1.96 27.43 27.66
N ARG A 372 -2.70 26.68 28.49
CA ARG A 372 -2.13 26.02 29.69
C ARG A 372 -2.54 24.58 29.95
N LEU A 373 -3.67 24.09 29.44
CA LEU A 373 -4.00 22.65 29.41
C LEU A 373 -5.15 22.39 28.42
N TYR A 374 -5.25 21.19 27.85
CA TYR A 374 -6.47 20.80 27.12
C TYR A 374 -7.58 20.46 28.13
N GLN A 375 -8.74 21.09 27.99
CA GLN A 375 -9.95 20.72 28.73
C GLN A 375 -10.82 19.85 27.82
N VAL A 376 -11.13 18.63 28.27
CA VAL A 376 -11.96 17.68 27.52
C VAL A 376 -13.36 17.70 28.13
N THR A 377 -14.40 17.97 27.34
CA THR A 377 -15.81 18.01 27.80
C THR A 377 -16.70 17.09 26.97
N PRO A 378 -17.63 16.33 27.58
CA PRO A 378 -18.51 15.40 26.87
C PRO A 378 -19.48 16.15 25.96
N ARG A 379 -19.71 15.63 24.75
CA ARG A 379 -20.86 16.06 23.94
C ARG A 379 -22.15 15.57 24.59
N THR A 380 -22.86 16.46 25.26
CA THR A 380 -24.24 16.17 25.70
C THR A 380 -25.22 16.42 24.54
N GLU A 381 -25.82 15.32 24.10
CA GLU A 381 -27.12 15.14 23.43
C GLU A 381 -27.62 16.10 22.32
N THR A 382 -28.12 15.43 21.28
CA THR A 382 -28.94 15.91 20.16
C THR A 382 -29.95 17.00 20.53
N ARG A 383 -29.81 18.17 19.88
CA ARG A 383 -30.82 19.22 19.87
C ARG A 383 -31.80 18.96 18.72
N THR A 384 -32.96 18.36 19.01
CA THR A 384 -34.10 18.34 18.08
C THR A 384 -34.62 19.77 17.93
N VAL A 385 -34.47 20.36 16.74
CA VAL A 385 -35.11 21.64 16.40
C VAL A 385 -36.54 21.33 15.97
N TYR A 386 -37.51 21.70 16.81
CA TYR A 386 -38.91 21.78 16.38
C TYR A 386 -39.11 23.11 15.63
N GLU A 387 -39.56 23.04 14.38
CA GLU A 387 -40.09 24.20 13.67
C GLU A 387 -41.45 24.60 14.26
N PRO A 388 -41.70 25.89 14.57
CA PRO A 388 -43.02 26.34 14.96
C PRO A 388 -43.95 26.38 13.75
N VAL A 389 -45.03 25.61 13.83
CA VAL A 389 -46.20 25.73 12.95
C VAL A 389 -46.84 27.10 13.17
N THR A 390 -46.82 27.95 12.15
CA THR A 390 -47.61 29.18 12.11
C THR A 390 -49.08 28.84 11.97
N ALA A 391 -49.86 29.11 13.02
CA ALA A 391 -51.31 29.15 12.95
C ALA A 391 -51.75 30.45 12.25
N THR A 392 -52.40 30.32 11.10
CA THR A 392 -53.25 31.37 10.52
C THR A 392 -54.64 31.31 11.15
N ALA A 393 -55.18 32.49 11.42
CA ALA A 393 -56.40 32.79 12.15
C ALA A 393 -57.69 32.10 11.65
N ALA A 394 -58.55 31.75 12.61
CA ALA A 394 -59.96 32.18 12.68
C ALA A 394 -60.41 32.16 14.14
#